data_AF-A0AAE0LTW5-F1
#
_entry.id   AF-A0AAE0LTW5-F1
#
_cell.length_a   1.000
_cell.length_b   1.000
_cell.length_c   1.000
_cell.angle_alpha   90.00
_cell.angle_beta   90.00
_cell.angle_gamma   90.00
#
_symmetry.space_group_name_H-M   'P 1'
#
loop_
_entity.id
_entity.type
_entity.pdbx_description
1 polymer ?
#
loop_
_entity_poly.entity_id
_entity_poly.type
_entity_poly.pdbx_seq_one_letter_code
_entity_poly.pdbx_strand_id
1 'polypeptide(L)'
;MSALQRAIASKAQQEEEDDDAWRAARWAAARKAMADGTFKRTEVRIPVVLSPDGPVPSPEALQRLVGIESLPEVLETTLTTWDSSKNGGLGGSTVTAARICHVNYSEKKRLENRAEVEYDATGKYEVIFRGKKRCPMVVKSLKKGGGGNGAAGNKGTADDGDGLGNGKVTK
;
A
#
# COMPACT_ATOMS: atom_id res chain seq x y z
N MET A 1 -1.79 27.57 39.13
CA MET A 1 -1.02 27.24 37.90
C MET A 1 0.06 28.28 37.70
N SER A 2 1.29 27.84 37.43
CA SER A 2 2.43 28.75 37.22
C SER A 2 2.40 29.40 35.82
N ALA A 3 3.14 30.50 35.63
CA ALA A 3 3.28 31.14 34.32
C ALA A 3 3.85 30.19 33.25
N LEU A 4 4.77 29.30 33.65
CA LEU A 4 5.35 28.27 32.79
C LEU A 4 4.30 27.26 32.30
N GLN A 5 3.40 26.82 33.19
CA GLN A 5 2.32 25.89 32.82
C GLN A 5 1.34 26.51 31.81
N ARG A 6 1.04 27.81 31.94
CA ARG A 6 0.17 28.53 30.99
C ARG A 6 0.83 28.71 29.63
N ALA A 7 2.13 29.00 29.58
CA ALA A 7 2.88 29.12 28.33
C ALA A 7 2.96 27.80 27.56
N ILE A 8 3.16 26.67 28.26
CA ILE A 8 3.19 25.33 27.65
C ILE A 8 1.82 24.98 27.07
N ALA A 9 0.74 25.20 27.83
CA ALA A 9 -0.62 24.93 27.35
C ALA A 9 -0.99 25.80 26.13
N SER A 10 -0.68 27.10 26.19
CA SER A 10 -0.90 28.03 25.07
C SER A 10 -0.16 27.59 23.81
N LYS A 11 1.08 27.12 23.95
CA LYS A 11 1.88 26.66 22.80
C LYS A 11 1.32 25.38 22.19
N ALA A 12 0.89 24.43 23.01
CA ALA A 12 0.30 23.18 22.53
C ALA A 12 -1.02 23.43 21.77
N GLN A 13 -1.86 24.34 22.26
CA GLN A 13 -3.10 24.73 21.58
C GLN A 13 -2.82 25.38 20.23
N GLN A 14 -1.80 26.24 20.16
CA GLN A 14 -1.45 26.90 18.91
C GLN A 14 -0.86 25.93 17.87
N GLU A 15 -0.06 24.96 18.30
CA GLU A 15 0.43 23.89 17.42
C GLU A 15 -0.72 23.02 16.89
N GLU A 16 -1.73 22.72 17.71
CA GLU A 16 -2.93 21.98 17.30
C GLU A 16 -3.79 22.77 16.28
N GLU A 17 -3.99 24.07 16.51
CA GLU A 17 -4.72 24.96 15.59
C GLU A 17 -4.00 25.11 14.25
N ASP A 18 -2.67 25.26 14.25
CA ASP A 18 -1.86 25.33 13.03
C ASP A 18 -1.94 24.01 12.22
N ASP A 19 -1.92 22.86 12.90
CA ASP A 19 -2.07 21.54 12.28
C ASP A 19 -3.48 21.33 11.69
N ASP A 20 -4.52 21.78 12.39
CA ASP A 20 -5.90 21.75 11.89
C ASP A 20 -6.07 22.65 10.66
N ALA A 21 -5.53 23.88 10.70
CA ALA A 21 -5.57 24.80 9.58
C ALA A 21 -4.82 24.24 8.36
N TRP A 22 -3.65 23.65 8.57
CA TRP A 22 -2.89 22.98 7.51
C TRP A 22 -3.66 21.82 6.89
N ARG A 23 -4.30 20.96 7.72
CA ARG A 23 -5.13 19.85 7.25
C ARG A 23 -6.33 20.34 6.44
N ALA A 24 -7.02 21.37 6.93
CA ALA A 24 -8.18 21.95 6.24
C ALA A 24 -7.78 22.52 4.87
N ALA A 25 -6.68 23.27 4.80
CA ALA A 25 -6.15 23.82 3.55
C ALA A 25 -5.77 22.72 2.55
N ARG A 26 -5.09 21.65 3.01
CA ARG A 26 -4.76 20.50 2.16
C ARG A 26 -5.99 19.79 1.62
N TRP A 27 -7.02 19.60 2.44
CA TRP A 27 -8.25 18.96 1.99
C TRP A 27 -9.04 19.83 1.01
N ALA A 28 -9.06 21.15 1.21
CA ALA A 28 -9.66 22.08 0.27
C ALA A 28 -8.93 22.04 -1.09
N ALA A 29 -7.59 22.06 -1.08
CA ALA A 29 -6.78 21.95 -2.28
C ALA A 29 -6.99 20.61 -3.02
N ALA A 30 -7.07 19.50 -2.27
CA ALA A 30 -7.36 18.18 -2.84
C ALA A 30 -8.75 18.13 -3.48
N ARG A 31 -9.78 18.65 -2.80
CA ARG A 31 -11.16 18.73 -3.33
C ARG A 31 -11.21 19.57 -4.60
N LYS A 32 -10.51 20.70 -4.64
CA LYS A 32 -10.40 21.54 -5.84
C LYS A 32 -9.75 20.77 -6.99
N ALA A 33 -8.61 20.12 -6.75
CA ALA A 33 -7.96 19.30 -7.76
C ALA A 33 -8.84 18.15 -8.26
N MET A 34 -9.66 17.55 -7.39
CA MET A 34 -10.63 16.52 -7.80
C MET A 34 -11.72 17.09 -8.71
N ALA A 35 -12.28 18.25 -8.36
CA ALA A 35 -13.28 18.94 -9.16
C ALA A 35 -12.72 19.37 -10.53
N ASP A 36 -11.47 19.83 -10.56
CA ASP A 36 -10.76 20.25 -11.78
C ASP A 36 -10.24 19.06 -12.61
N GLY A 37 -10.43 17.82 -12.15
CA GLY A 37 -9.89 16.61 -12.80
C GLY A 37 -8.37 16.50 -12.80
N THR A 38 -7.67 17.38 -12.08
CA THR A 38 -6.20 17.43 -11.98
C THR A 38 -5.66 16.63 -10.80
N PHE A 39 -6.54 16.04 -9.98
CA PHE A 39 -6.14 15.22 -8.84
C PHE A 39 -5.40 13.97 -9.30
N LYS A 40 -4.08 13.99 -9.12
CA LYS A 40 -3.24 12.82 -9.33
C LYS A 40 -3.26 11.98 -8.07
N ARG A 41 -3.92 10.82 -8.15
CA ARG A 41 -3.82 9.82 -7.08
C ARG A 41 -2.37 9.36 -7.01
N THR A 42 -1.72 9.59 -5.88
CA THR A 42 -0.36 9.10 -5.66
C THR A 42 -0.34 7.59 -5.81
N GLU A 43 0.59 7.09 -6.60
CA GLU A 43 0.84 5.67 -6.72
C GLU A 43 1.15 5.09 -5.34
N VAL A 44 0.33 4.14 -4.90
CA VAL A 44 0.54 3.49 -3.62
C VAL A 44 1.63 2.44 -3.79
N ARG A 45 2.71 2.60 -3.02
CA ARG A 45 3.86 1.71 -3.03
C ARG A 45 3.98 1.07 -1.65
N ILE A 46 3.68 -0.22 -1.60
CA ILE A 46 3.63 -1.02 -0.37
C ILE A 46 4.89 -1.87 -0.36
N PRO A 47 5.80 -1.69 0.62
CA PRO A 47 7.04 -2.45 0.65
C PRO A 47 6.76 -3.89 1.07
N VAL A 48 7.33 -4.85 0.35
CA VAL A 48 7.30 -6.28 0.65
C VAL A 48 8.73 -6.74 0.88
N VAL A 49 9.01 -7.33 2.05
CA VAL A 49 10.36 -7.85 2.36
C VAL A 49 10.62 -9.13 1.58
N LEU A 50 11.75 -9.17 0.90
CA LEU A 50 12.31 -10.39 0.32
C LEU A 50 13.17 -11.08 1.38
N SER A 51 12.77 -12.27 1.78
CA SER A 51 13.47 -13.07 2.78
C SER A 51 14.13 -14.26 2.09
N PRO A 52 15.47 -14.35 2.02
CA PRO A 52 16.17 -15.42 1.30
C PRO A 52 15.75 -16.84 1.74
N ASP A 53 15.44 -17.00 3.02
CA ASP A 53 14.99 -18.27 3.61
C ASP A 53 13.45 -18.38 3.71
N GLY A 54 12.73 -17.37 3.20
CA GLY A 54 11.27 -17.25 3.30
C GLY A 54 10.53 -17.66 2.03
N PRO A 55 9.18 -17.62 2.05
CA PRO A 55 8.34 -18.00 0.91
C PRO A 55 8.51 -17.13 -0.34
N VAL A 56 9.08 -15.94 -0.17
CA VAL A 56 9.37 -14.99 -1.25
C VAL A 56 10.84 -14.57 -1.16
N PRO A 57 11.76 -15.40 -1.69
CA PRO A 57 13.20 -15.14 -1.59
C PRO A 57 13.73 -14.14 -2.63
N SER A 58 12.96 -13.87 -3.68
CA SER A 58 13.43 -13.12 -4.83
C SER A 58 12.31 -12.29 -5.48
N PRO A 59 12.65 -11.25 -6.28
CA PRO A 59 11.65 -10.49 -7.03
C PRO A 59 10.90 -11.36 -8.05
N GLU A 60 11.51 -12.40 -8.61
CA GLU A 60 10.86 -13.35 -9.53
C GLU A 60 9.82 -14.21 -8.81
N ALA A 61 10.10 -14.59 -7.57
CA ALA A 61 9.15 -15.33 -6.74
C ALA A 61 7.94 -14.45 -6.43
N LEU A 62 8.17 -13.18 -6.06
CA LEU A 62 7.11 -12.20 -5.84
C LEU A 62 6.30 -11.97 -7.12
N GLN A 63 6.97 -11.75 -8.25
CA GLN A 63 6.36 -11.53 -9.56
C GLN A 63 5.39 -12.66 -9.90
N ARG A 64 5.82 -13.91 -9.79
CA ARG A 64 4.96 -15.09 -10.05
C ARG A 64 3.81 -15.16 -9.05
N LEU A 65 4.10 -14.92 -7.77
CA LEU A 65 3.11 -15.01 -6.71
C LEU A 65 1.99 -13.98 -6.86
N VAL A 66 2.28 -12.77 -7.33
CA VAL A 66 1.25 -11.73 -7.52
C VAL A 66 0.85 -11.50 -8.96
N GLY A 67 1.53 -12.10 -9.94
CA GLY A 67 1.28 -11.93 -11.37
C GLY A 67 1.62 -10.53 -11.87
N ILE A 68 2.81 -10.02 -11.53
CA ILE A 68 3.31 -8.74 -12.07
C ILE A 68 3.87 -9.00 -13.47
N GLU A 69 3.57 -8.11 -14.42
CA GLU A 69 4.01 -8.25 -15.82
C GLU A 69 5.54 -8.11 -15.94
N SER A 70 6.12 -7.12 -15.26
CA SER A 70 7.56 -6.89 -15.22
C SER A 70 8.17 -7.33 -13.89
N LEU A 71 9.47 -7.61 -13.89
CA LEU A 71 10.20 -7.88 -12.65
C LEU A 71 10.15 -6.63 -11.74
N PRO A 72 9.70 -6.74 -10.47
CA PRO A 72 9.64 -5.58 -9.58
C PRO A 72 11.04 -5.09 -9.22
N GLU A 73 11.17 -3.77 -9.11
CA GLU A 73 12.41 -3.13 -8.65
C GLU A 73 12.77 -3.61 -7.24
N VAL A 74 14.02 -4.00 -7.05
CA VAL A 74 14.57 -4.36 -5.75
C VAL A 74 15.28 -3.15 -5.16
N LEU A 75 14.93 -2.82 -3.94
CA LEU A 75 15.56 -1.74 -3.19
C LEU A 75 16.24 -2.31 -1.96
N GLU A 76 17.47 -1.87 -1.73
CA GLU A 76 18.17 -2.13 -0.48
C GLU A 76 17.74 -1.10 0.56
N THR A 77 17.39 -1.58 1.74
CA THR A 77 16.93 -0.76 2.86
C THR A 77 17.40 -1.37 4.17
N THR A 78 17.09 -0.70 5.26
CA THR A 78 17.28 -1.22 6.60
C THR A 78 15.95 -1.58 7.21
N LEU A 79 15.91 -2.75 7.82
CA LEU A 79 14.82 -3.20 8.66
C LEU A 79 15.19 -2.88 10.11
N THR A 80 14.36 -2.10 10.79
CA THR A 80 14.60 -1.69 12.18
C THR A 80 13.49 -2.16 13.08
N THR A 81 13.82 -2.61 14.28
CA THR A 81 12.80 -3.05 15.22
C THR A 81 11.99 -1.89 15.80
N TRP A 82 10.65 -1.95 15.67
CA TRP A 82 9.73 -1.04 16.38
C TRP A 82 9.87 -1.26 17.90
N ASP A 83 10.24 -0.20 18.61
CA ASP A 83 10.34 -0.19 20.06
C ASP A 83 9.22 0.70 20.61
N SER A 84 8.16 0.05 21.11
CA SER A 84 6.99 0.72 21.68
C SER A 84 7.30 1.46 22.99
N SER A 85 8.48 1.27 23.59
CA SER A 85 8.89 1.98 24.81
C SER A 85 9.44 3.39 24.52
N LYS A 86 9.77 3.69 23.25
CA LYS A 86 10.24 5.02 22.84
C LYS A 86 9.16 5.75 22.04
N ASN A 87 8.49 6.71 22.67
CA ASN A 87 7.65 7.69 21.97
C ASN A 87 8.45 8.31 20.81
N GLY A 88 8.02 8.10 19.57
CA GLY A 88 8.62 8.76 18.41
C GLY A 88 9.81 8.05 17.75
N GLY A 89 10.09 6.79 18.09
CA GLY A 89 10.73 5.84 17.19
C GLY A 89 12.17 6.14 16.73
N LEU A 90 13.11 5.42 17.32
CA LEU A 90 14.26 4.73 16.73
C LEU A 90 14.90 4.03 17.93
N GLY A 91 14.26 2.96 18.38
CA GLY A 91 14.66 2.22 19.59
C GLY A 91 15.09 0.79 19.33
N GLY A 92 14.89 0.29 18.12
CA GLY A 92 15.33 -1.04 17.76
C GLY A 92 16.84 -1.16 17.68
N SER A 93 17.46 -1.82 18.66
CA SER A 93 18.90 -2.13 18.71
C SER A 93 19.41 -2.99 17.54
N THR A 94 18.58 -3.33 16.56
CA THR A 94 18.95 -4.17 15.43
C THR A 94 18.52 -3.51 14.13
N VAL A 95 19.52 -3.00 13.41
CA VAL A 95 19.42 -2.55 12.03
C VAL A 95 19.94 -3.70 11.18
N THR A 96 19.07 -4.36 10.42
CA THR A 96 19.49 -5.43 9.50
C THR A 96 19.27 -4.96 8.06
N ALA A 97 20.24 -5.24 7.20
CA ALA A 97 20.07 -5.01 5.77
C ALA A 97 18.90 -5.86 5.26
N ALA A 98 18.00 -5.24 4.51
CA ALA A 98 16.84 -5.88 3.93
C ALA A 98 16.69 -5.49 2.47
N ARG A 99 16.17 -6.43 1.68
CA ARG A 99 15.76 -6.19 0.31
C ARG A 99 14.25 -6.12 0.27
N ILE A 100 13.72 -5.08 -0.36
CA ILE A 100 12.28 -4.91 -0.53
C ILE A 100 11.92 -4.76 -2.01
N CYS A 101 10.70 -5.14 -2.34
CA CYS A 101 10.03 -4.74 -3.57
C CYS A 101 8.79 -3.91 -3.23
N HIS A 102 8.39 -3.01 -4.12
CA HIS A 102 7.12 -2.31 -3.98
C HIS A 102 6.03 -3.01 -4.77
N VAL A 103 4.85 -3.11 -4.16
CA VAL A 103 3.63 -3.55 -4.82
C VAL A 103 2.54 -2.49 -4.70
N ASN A 104 1.67 -2.43 -5.70
CA ASN A 104 0.47 -1.58 -5.66
C ASN A 104 -0.69 -2.27 -4.90
N TYR A 105 -1.82 -1.58 -4.75
CA TYR A 105 -2.99 -2.13 -4.05
C TYR A 105 -3.55 -3.41 -4.68
N SER A 106 -3.54 -3.52 -6.01
CA SER A 106 -4.06 -4.71 -6.70
C SER A 106 -3.17 -5.93 -6.48
N GLU A 107 -1.86 -5.73 -6.48
CA GLU A 107 -0.84 -6.75 -6.24
C GLU A 107 -0.83 -7.16 -4.77
N LYS A 108 -0.95 -6.21 -3.84
CA LYS A 108 -1.19 -6.47 -2.42
C LYS A 108 -2.38 -7.42 -2.24
N LYS A 109 -3.52 -7.12 -2.85
CA LYS A 109 -4.72 -7.96 -2.72
C LYS A 109 -4.49 -9.37 -3.28
N ARG A 110 -3.77 -9.48 -4.40
CA ARG A 110 -3.36 -10.79 -4.96
C ARG A 110 -2.43 -11.55 -4.01
N LEU A 111 -1.51 -10.85 -3.34
CA LEU A 111 -0.60 -11.42 -2.35
C LEU A 111 -1.35 -11.94 -1.12
N GLU A 112 -2.22 -11.13 -0.53
CA GLU A 112 -3.09 -11.50 0.60
C GLU A 112 -3.98 -12.70 0.29
N ASN A 113 -4.43 -12.84 -0.96
CA ASN A 113 -5.24 -13.98 -1.38
C ASN A 113 -4.44 -15.28 -1.49
N ARG A 114 -3.15 -15.20 -1.85
CA ARG A 114 -2.30 -16.36 -2.15
C ARG A 114 -1.34 -16.74 -1.02
N ALA A 115 -1.18 -15.86 -0.05
CA ALA A 115 -0.24 -16.04 1.05
C ALA A 115 -0.81 -15.54 2.37
N GLU A 116 -0.28 -16.07 3.46
CA GLU A 116 -0.40 -15.44 4.76
C GLU A 116 0.64 -14.34 4.83
N VAL A 117 0.14 -13.11 4.86
CA VAL A 117 0.97 -11.92 4.98
C VAL A 117 0.79 -11.35 6.35
N GLU A 118 1.88 -10.83 6.90
CA GLU A 118 1.85 -10.06 8.11
C GLU A 118 2.13 -8.61 7.77
N TYR A 119 1.16 -7.77 8.12
CA TYR A 119 1.32 -6.33 8.24
C TYR A 119 1.89 -6.12 9.62
N ASP A 120 3.15 -5.70 9.69
CA ASP A 120 3.91 -5.70 10.93
C ASP A 120 4.09 -7.13 11.45
N ALA A 121 5.16 -7.81 11.04
CA ALA A 121 5.42 -9.15 11.54
C ALA A 121 5.47 -9.17 13.08
N THR A 122 4.36 -9.54 13.72
CA THR A 122 3.98 -9.47 15.14
C THR A 122 4.82 -8.48 15.95
N GLY A 123 4.75 -7.21 15.55
CA GLY A 123 5.52 -6.14 16.16
C GLY A 123 7.01 -6.21 15.84
N LYS A 124 7.60 -5.04 15.59
CA LYS A 124 9.06 -4.81 15.50
C LYS A 124 9.67 -4.79 14.09
N TYR A 125 9.07 -4.30 13.01
CA TYR A 125 9.87 -3.96 11.81
C TYR A 125 9.36 -2.74 11.05
N GLU A 126 10.19 -1.70 10.93
CA GLU A 126 10.02 -0.57 10.03
C GLU A 126 11.06 -0.64 8.92
N VAL A 127 10.70 -0.21 7.71
CA VAL A 127 11.68 0.12 6.67
C VAL A 127 11.78 1.62 6.47
N ILE A 128 13.00 2.11 6.31
CA ILE A 128 13.25 3.51 5.98
C ILE A 128 13.36 3.63 4.46
N PHE A 129 12.38 4.26 3.84
CA PHE A 129 12.39 4.53 2.40
C PHE A 129 12.23 6.03 2.15
N ARG A 130 13.22 6.63 1.46
CA ARG A 130 13.28 8.08 1.19
C ARG A 130 13.09 8.94 2.44
N GLY A 131 13.74 8.56 3.54
CA GLY A 131 13.67 9.26 4.83
C GLY A 131 12.33 9.12 5.56
N LYS A 132 11.41 8.27 5.07
CA LYS A 132 10.12 8.00 5.71
C LYS A 132 10.03 6.57 6.18
N LYS A 133 9.50 6.39 7.39
CA LYS A 133 9.18 5.08 7.95
C LYS A 133 7.97 4.48 7.25
N ARG A 134 8.04 3.19 6.96
CA ARG A 134 6.96 2.43 6.35
C ARG A 134 6.86 1.07 7.04
N CYS A 135 5.64 0.60 7.22
CA CYS A 135 5.33 -0.76 7.62
C CYS A 135 5.48 -1.67 6.40
N PRO A 136 6.46 -2.58 6.38
CA PRO A 136 6.57 -3.54 5.30
C PRO A 136 5.61 -4.72 5.50
N MET A 137 5.26 -5.36 4.39
CA MET A 137 4.61 -6.66 4.36
C MET A 137 5.66 -7.77 4.41
N VAL A 138 5.44 -8.75 5.27
CA VAL A 138 6.26 -9.97 5.32
C VAL A 138 5.40 -11.17 4.97
N VAL A 139 5.84 -11.97 4.00
CA VAL A 139 5.13 -13.21 3.63
C VAL A 139 5.58 -14.34 4.55
N LYS A 140 4.65 -14.91 5.31
CA LYS A 140 4.94 -15.96 6.29
C LYS A 140 4.84 -17.36 5.70
N SER A 141 3.79 -17.60 4.93
CA SER A 141 3.49 -18.89 4.34
C SER A 141 2.65 -18.71 3.07
N LEU A 142 2.62 -19.73 2.21
CA LEU A 142 1.73 -19.75 1.04
C LEU A 142 0.45 -20.51 1.38
N LYS A 143 -0.70 -19.99 0.94
CA LYS A 143 -1.99 -20.64 1.15
C LYS A 143 -2.12 -21.84 0.21
N LYS A 144 -2.57 -22.98 0.73
CA LYS A 144 -2.78 -24.21 -0.04
C LYS A 144 -3.90 -23.97 -1.07
N GLY A 145 -3.61 -24.09 -2.36
CA GLY A 145 -4.60 -23.98 -3.45
C GLY A 145 -4.61 -22.67 -4.25
N GLY A 146 -3.67 -21.74 -4.02
CA GLY A 146 -3.55 -20.48 -4.76
C GLY A 146 -2.97 -20.59 -6.19
N GLY A 147 -3.15 -21.74 -6.85
CA GLY A 147 -2.78 -21.95 -8.26
C GLY A 147 -3.67 -21.10 -9.16
N GLY A 148 -3.06 -20.28 -10.02
CA GLY A 148 -3.78 -19.31 -10.85
C GLY A 148 -4.75 -19.95 -11.84
N ASN A 149 -5.91 -19.33 -12.00
CA ASN A 149 -6.62 -19.38 -13.27
C ASN A 149 -6.15 -18.19 -14.11
N GLY A 150 -5.18 -18.46 -14.99
CA GLY A 150 -5.07 -17.72 -16.23
C GLY A 150 -6.28 -18.08 -17.08
N ALA A 151 -7.25 -17.18 -17.20
CA ALA A 151 -8.31 -17.31 -18.18
C ALA A 151 -7.84 -16.65 -19.49
N ALA A 152 -6.91 -17.31 -20.17
CA ALA A 152 -6.86 -17.23 -21.63
C ALA A 152 -8.01 -18.10 -22.15
N GLY A 153 -9.18 -17.47 -22.33
CA GLY A 153 -10.35 -18.06 -22.96
C GLY A 153 -10.73 -17.22 -24.16
N ASN A 154 -9.89 -17.25 -25.20
CA ASN A 154 -10.31 -16.84 -26.53
C ASN A 154 -11.31 -17.90 -27.02
N LYS A 155 -12.60 -17.54 -27.06
CA LYS A 155 -13.63 -18.31 -27.74
C LYS A 155 -14.43 -17.32 -28.59
N GLY A 156 -14.10 -17.29 -29.87
CA GLY A 156 -14.92 -16.62 -30.88
C GLY A 156 -16.21 -17.40 -31.16
N THR A 157 -17.02 -16.81 -32.05
CA THR A 157 -18.34 -17.22 -32.58
C THR A 157 -19.51 -16.90 -31.64
N ALA A 158 -20.62 -16.27 -32.04
CA ALA A 158 -21.17 -15.80 -33.33
C ALA A 158 -22.01 -14.54 -33.02
N ASP A 159 -22.01 -13.50 -33.86
CA ASP A 159 -23.04 -13.25 -34.89
C ASP A 159 -24.43 -13.79 -34.52
N ASP A 160 -25.32 -12.90 -34.07
CA ASP A 160 -26.77 -12.98 -34.29
C ASP A 160 -27.33 -11.57 -34.07
N GLY A 161 -27.55 -10.88 -35.18
CA GLY A 161 -28.35 -9.66 -35.20
C GLY A 161 -29.82 -10.00 -35.03
N ASP A 162 -30.45 -9.42 -34.01
CA ASP A 162 -31.91 -9.38 -33.93
C ASP A 162 -32.39 -7.93 -34.01
N GLY A 163 -32.95 -7.63 -35.19
CA GLY A 163 -33.60 -6.37 -35.50
C GLY A 163 -34.88 -6.19 -34.70
N LEU A 164 -34.95 -5.10 -33.94
CA LEU A 164 -36.20 -4.59 -33.41
C LEU A 164 -36.94 -3.84 -34.52
N GLY A 165 -37.73 -4.59 -35.29
CA GLY A 165 -38.64 -4.08 -36.30
C GLY A 165 -40.09 -4.03 -35.81
N ASN A 166 -40.64 -2.81 -35.81
CA ASN A 166 -42.03 -2.46 -36.13
C ASN A 166 -43.12 -2.62 -35.06
N GLY A 167 -43.24 -1.58 -34.23
CA GLY A 167 -44.53 -1.12 -33.70
C GLY A 167 -45.30 -0.34 -34.77
N LYS A 168 -46.39 -0.94 -35.25
CA LYS A 168 -47.31 -0.43 -36.27
C LYS A 168 -48.32 0.52 -35.62
N VAL A 169 -48.33 1.80 -36.01
CA VAL A 169 -49.41 2.75 -35.73
C VAL A 169 -49.97 3.23 -37.08
N THR A 170 -51.24 2.93 -37.35
CA THR A 170 -52.22 3.80 -38.02
C THR A 170 -53.48 3.01 -38.35
N LYS A 171 -54.61 3.44 -37.78
CA LYS A 171 -55.68 4.06 -38.53
C LYS A 171 -56.51 4.94 -37.60
#